data_AF-A0A933JVW7-F1
#
_entry.id   AF-A0A933JVW7-F1
#
_cell.length_a   1.000
_cell.length_b   1.000
_cell.length_c   1.000
_cell.angle_alpha   90.00
_cell.angle_beta   90.00
_cell.angle_gamma   90.00
#
_symmetry.space_group_name_H-M   'P 1'
#
loop_
_entity.id
_entity.type
_entity.pdbx_description
1 polymer ?
#
loop_
_entity_poly.entity_id
_entity_poly.type
_entity_poly.pdbx_seq_one_letter_code
_entity_poly.pdbx_strand_id
1 'polypeptide(L)'
;MSGASRVGALFLLGAIACDTPAATLSVDASTLVGMPRVPGSPLPDAGPRPDSGVVPDAATPRDVGVPDVEIPDAGPGLMAFFRDRDHDGFTGSELTTAASDPDGAGLEWVAAPTVTDCDDDPSFCGAKCFPGNAAADSCDTYDQDCDNFIDEEPELAWSPDRDGDGRGAANVTPGCSAEPGWVSNGGDCDDRIAECSADCSNCPYNPPVAVFVVSPSAGTTTTTFSFDARRSHDSEDGAELKFWWDFEADGTYEGGTQDLATLDRTFGAFGPREVRLRVEDSTGLTSDFVGWVRITGADRLITVTTGSDAPEPAPDTSLREAIELANARPGTTVIRFERPIVVQLESSLPLVTDPGTWIAGIPGAVIQGGPEATDYCLKATSDRFTAMWLEIRGCVDDGLEVGANEGWVANSFFHDNGDDGIDFSGNLGRAYQNISTGNGDAGIELEGDELTVEGNRIAGNSIGILMLRQGRTLDSATIIGNDVYENGVGVRMEPLVTGAKLWNNTFAENSGPAIEVVASADGTSLALDHDVQNNIFAHNAGHALVLDGSIGTFDVNDVYRNAGTCTGCETGPTELNVDPGFVDSASHDYRLAPGSLCVDRGSDLGVDRNGPSDGAFGSLAVDLGAHESF
;
A
#
# COMPACT_ATOMS: atom_id res chain seq x y z
N MET A 1 -55.23 -33.47 -23.86
CA MET A 1 -56.05 -34.07 -22.78
C MET A 1 -55.72 -33.28 -21.52
N SER A 2 -56.43 -32.18 -21.23
CA SER A 2 -57.51 -32.08 -20.23
C SER A 2 -57.12 -32.66 -18.85
N GLY A 3 -57.21 -31.94 -17.73
CA GLY A 3 -57.98 -30.73 -17.52
C GLY A 3 -57.84 -30.10 -16.14
N ALA A 4 -58.56 -29.00 -16.01
CA ALA A 4 -58.74 -28.18 -14.83
C ALA A 4 -59.72 -28.79 -13.80
N SER A 5 -59.64 -28.33 -12.56
CA SER A 5 -60.85 -27.96 -11.81
C SER A 5 -60.62 -26.84 -10.81
N ARG A 6 -61.54 -25.87 -10.91
CA ARG A 6 -61.78 -24.71 -10.06
C ARG A 6 -62.53 -25.11 -8.78
N VAL A 7 -62.39 -24.31 -7.73
CA VAL A 7 -63.54 -23.80 -6.95
C VAL A 7 -63.20 -22.37 -6.49
N GLY A 8 -64.11 -21.43 -6.72
CA GLY A 8 -64.04 -20.06 -6.20
C GLY A 8 -65.13 -19.78 -5.17
N ALA A 9 -64.99 -18.67 -4.44
CA ALA A 9 -66.09 -17.93 -3.84
C ALA A 9 -65.70 -16.46 -3.67
N LEU A 10 -66.70 -15.59 -3.85
CA LEU A 10 -66.67 -14.15 -4.10
C LEU A 10 -67.46 -13.42 -3.00
N PHE A 11 -67.21 -12.11 -2.86
CA PHE A 11 -67.93 -11.04 -2.11
C PHE A 11 -67.47 -10.77 -0.65
N LEU A 12 -67.35 -9.52 -0.15
CA LEU A 12 -67.98 -8.24 -0.51
C LEU A 12 -67.18 -7.02 0.03
N LEU A 13 -67.53 -5.82 -0.47
CA LEU A 13 -66.94 -4.47 -0.32
C LEU A 13 -66.68 -3.93 1.10
N GLY A 14 -65.73 -2.97 1.18
CA GLY A 14 -65.70 -1.92 2.20
C GLY A 14 -64.65 -0.84 1.89
N ALA A 15 -65.01 0.17 1.11
CA ALA A 15 -64.22 1.38 0.91
C ALA A 15 -64.55 2.41 2.00
N ILE A 16 -63.54 3.00 2.63
CA ILE A 16 -63.65 4.22 3.43
C ILE A 16 -62.50 5.15 3.01
N ALA A 17 -62.87 6.31 2.47
CA ALA A 17 -61.99 7.44 2.20
C ALA A 17 -61.93 8.36 3.43
N CYS A 18 -60.80 9.04 3.64
CA CYS A 18 -60.77 10.33 4.31
C CYS A 18 -59.62 11.21 3.77
N ASP A 19 -59.96 12.48 3.60
CA ASP A 19 -59.29 13.57 2.88
C ASP A 19 -58.06 14.17 3.59
N THR A 20 -57.01 14.44 2.79
CA THR A 20 -56.13 15.66 2.68
C THR A 20 -55.44 16.31 3.92
N PRO A 21 -54.44 17.23 3.78
CA PRO A 21 -53.78 17.75 2.56
C PRO A 21 -52.23 17.73 2.57
N ALA A 22 -51.69 17.91 1.36
CA ALA A 22 -50.30 18.25 1.08
C ALA A 22 -49.92 19.62 1.65
N ALA A 23 -48.76 19.69 2.32
CA ALA A 23 -48.12 20.95 2.70
C ALA A 23 -47.13 21.36 1.59
N THR A 24 -47.54 22.32 0.76
CA THR A 24 -46.64 23.13 -0.07
C THR A 24 -45.88 24.10 0.83
N LEU A 25 -44.55 23.97 0.92
CA LEU A 25 -43.69 25.01 1.49
C LEU A 25 -43.26 25.95 0.35
N SER A 26 -43.95 27.08 0.22
CA SER A 26 -43.45 28.24 -0.53
C SER A 26 -42.57 29.05 0.42
N VAL A 27 -41.32 29.32 0.05
CA VAL A 27 -40.54 30.39 0.69
C VAL A 27 -40.36 31.50 -0.33
N ASP A 28 -40.92 32.65 0.04
CA ASP A 28 -41.03 33.87 -0.74
C ASP A 28 -39.67 34.57 -0.85
N ALA A 29 -39.34 35.01 -2.06
CA ALA A 29 -38.18 35.82 -2.36
C ALA A 29 -38.60 37.30 -2.31
N SER A 30 -38.29 38.00 -1.21
CA SER A 30 -37.87 39.42 -1.21
C SER A 30 -37.97 40.06 0.19
N THR A 31 -36.82 40.30 0.82
CA THR A 31 -36.48 41.64 1.32
C THR A 31 -34.98 41.71 1.63
N LEU A 32 -34.32 42.59 0.87
CA LEU A 32 -32.94 43.01 0.96
C LEU A 32 -32.69 43.89 2.19
N VAL A 33 -31.46 43.82 2.71
CA VAL A 33 -30.54 44.85 3.25
C VAL A 33 -29.64 44.13 4.28
N GLY A 34 -28.32 44.05 4.20
CA GLY A 34 -27.30 44.51 3.26
C GLY A 34 -25.93 44.19 3.88
N MET A 35 -25.03 43.56 3.12
CA MET A 35 -23.59 43.50 3.45
C MET A 35 -22.79 43.63 2.15
N PRO A 36 -21.67 44.38 2.14
CA PRO A 36 -21.05 44.86 0.91
C PRO A 36 -20.20 43.78 0.22
N ARG A 37 -20.25 43.78 -1.12
CA ARG A 37 -19.31 43.08 -2.01
C ARG A 37 -17.92 43.69 -1.90
N VAL A 38 -16.90 42.84 -1.89
CA VAL A 38 -15.54 43.20 -2.33
C VAL A 38 -15.20 42.34 -3.55
N PRO A 39 -14.94 42.93 -4.73
CA PRO A 39 -14.56 42.21 -5.94
C PRO A 39 -13.05 41.91 -5.95
N GLY A 40 -12.68 40.88 -6.71
CA GLY A 40 -11.35 40.30 -6.78
C GLY A 40 -10.23 41.25 -7.22
N SER A 41 -9.00 40.76 -7.10
CA SER A 41 -7.80 41.38 -7.68
C SER A 41 -6.67 40.35 -7.80
N PRO A 42 -5.76 40.53 -8.76
CA PRO A 42 -4.86 39.52 -9.29
C PRO A 42 -3.52 39.45 -8.55
N LEU A 43 -2.74 38.41 -8.88
CA LEU A 43 -1.30 38.29 -8.66
C LEU A 43 -0.56 39.60 -9.00
N PRO A 44 0.41 40.04 -8.18
CA PRO A 44 1.46 40.91 -8.69
C PRO A 44 2.86 40.30 -8.59
N ASP A 45 3.54 40.56 -9.68
CA ASP A 45 4.94 40.44 -10.05
C ASP A 45 5.92 41.12 -9.06
N ALA A 46 7.19 40.80 -9.22
CA ALA A 46 8.30 41.06 -8.33
C ALA A 46 8.75 42.55 -8.20
N GLY A 47 9.07 42.94 -6.95
CA GLY A 47 10.09 43.94 -6.56
C GLY A 47 9.59 45.35 -6.15
N PRO A 48 10.41 46.20 -5.49
CA PRO A 48 11.47 45.96 -4.50
C PRO A 48 11.12 46.51 -3.08
N ARG A 49 11.93 46.14 -2.09
CA ARG A 49 11.84 46.46 -0.64
C ARG A 49 11.55 47.94 -0.30
N PRO A 50 10.97 48.18 0.90
CA PRO A 50 11.64 49.05 1.86
C PRO A 50 11.86 48.37 3.23
N ASP A 51 13.05 48.57 3.77
CA ASP A 51 13.48 48.16 5.11
C ASP A 51 12.68 48.81 6.24
N SER A 52 12.60 48.04 7.33
CA SER A 52 12.81 48.43 8.74
C SER A 52 11.66 48.08 9.69
N GLY A 53 11.68 46.82 10.13
CA GLY A 53 11.01 46.30 11.30
C GLY A 53 11.77 45.06 11.75
N VAL A 54 12.89 45.28 12.44
CA VAL A 54 13.81 44.25 12.93
C VAL A 54 13.06 43.27 13.84
N VAL A 55 12.79 42.08 13.33
CA VAL A 55 12.73 40.86 14.14
C VAL A 55 14.19 40.43 14.29
N PRO A 56 14.69 40.15 15.51
CA PRO A 56 16.08 39.74 15.67
C PRO A 56 16.30 38.46 14.84
N ASP A 57 17.37 38.47 14.05
CA ASP A 57 17.90 37.30 13.36
C ASP A 57 17.79 36.08 14.27
N ALA A 58 17.18 35.00 13.78
CA ALA A 58 17.55 33.67 14.24
C ALA A 58 19.06 33.60 14.08
N ALA A 59 19.76 33.49 15.21
CA ALA A 59 21.20 33.47 15.23
C ALA A 59 21.66 32.41 14.23
N THR A 60 22.57 32.78 13.34
CA THR A 60 23.37 31.80 12.59
C THR A 60 23.82 30.72 13.57
N PRO A 61 23.68 29.41 13.26
CA PRO A 61 24.24 28.34 14.08
C PRO A 61 25.66 28.72 14.48
N ARG A 62 25.91 28.83 15.78
CA ARG A 62 27.22 29.23 16.28
C ARG A 62 28.02 27.97 16.53
N ASP A 63 28.61 27.49 15.44
CA ASP A 63 29.73 26.55 15.49
C ASP A 63 30.89 27.26 16.22
N VAL A 64 31.23 26.75 17.40
CA VAL A 64 32.39 27.19 18.16
C VAL A 64 33.33 26.00 18.36
N GLY A 65 33.83 25.44 17.25
CA GLY A 65 34.84 24.39 17.32
C GLY A 65 36.02 24.74 18.24
N VAL A 66 36.61 23.72 18.86
CA VAL A 66 37.68 23.87 19.83
C VAL A 66 38.87 24.67 19.25
N PRO A 67 39.30 25.77 19.90
CA PRO A 67 40.46 26.51 19.45
C PRO A 67 41.77 25.76 19.75
N ASP A 68 42.58 25.51 18.73
CA ASP A 68 43.96 25.02 18.88
C ASP A 68 44.83 26.09 19.58
N VAL A 69 45.28 25.83 20.83
CA VAL A 69 46.14 26.77 21.58
C VAL A 69 47.59 26.30 21.60
N GLU A 70 48.49 27.06 20.98
CA GLU A 70 49.95 26.88 21.16
C GLU A 70 50.38 27.40 22.54
N ILE A 71 50.90 26.51 23.41
CA ILE A 71 51.41 26.89 24.73
C ILE A 71 52.85 27.45 24.58
N PRO A 72 53.10 28.74 24.85
CA PRO A 72 54.45 29.29 24.80
C PRO A 72 55.34 28.70 25.90
N ASP A 73 56.63 28.49 25.60
CA ASP A 73 57.64 27.99 26.55
C ASP A 73 57.78 28.97 27.73
N ALA A 74 57.06 28.69 28.82
CA ALA A 74 57.09 29.49 30.03
C ALA A 74 58.47 29.32 30.67
N GLY A 75 59.29 30.38 30.63
CA GLY A 75 60.65 30.35 31.16
C GLY A 75 60.75 29.83 32.61
N PRO A 76 61.96 29.53 33.10
CA PRO A 76 62.16 28.75 34.33
C PRO A 76 61.47 29.38 35.55
N GLY A 77 60.49 28.66 36.12
CA GLY A 77 59.76 29.06 37.34
C GLY A 77 58.37 29.67 37.11
N LEU A 78 57.86 29.69 35.87
CA LEU A 78 56.51 30.12 35.54
C LEU A 78 55.64 28.93 35.09
N MET A 79 54.34 29.00 35.38
CA MET A 79 53.31 28.07 34.88
C MET A 79 52.34 28.83 33.99
N ALA A 80 51.76 28.12 33.03
CA ALA A 80 50.64 28.59 32.21
C ALA A 80 49.33 28.39 32.97
N PHE A 81 48.46 29.40 32.98
CA PHE A 81 47.10 29.32 33.52
C PHE A 81 46.12 29.75 32.44
N PHE A 82 45.07 28.96 32.24
CA PHE A 82 44.01 29.24 31.28
C PHE A 82 42.78 29.73 32.01
N ARG A 83 42.06 30.67 31.39
CA ARG A 83 40.86 31.23 31.99
C ARG A 83 39.71 30.22 31.87
N ASP A 84 39.01 30.01 32.97
CA ASP A 84 37.75 29.28 33.08
C ASP A 84 36.72 30.34 33.52
N ARG A 85 35.94 30.87 32.58
CA ARG A 85 35.07 32.04 32.82
C ARG A 85 33.73 31.63 33.41
N ASP A 86 33.24 30.43 33.10
CA ASP A 86 31.94 29.93 33.53
C ASP A 86 32.03 28.93 34.70
N HIS A 87 33.26 28.56 35.09
CA HIS A 87 33.66 27.78 36.26
C HIS A 87 33.22 26.31 36.19
N ASP A 88 33.21 25.71 35.01
CA ASP A 88 32.83 24.31 34.81
C ASP A 88 34.02 23.34 34.86
N GLY A 89 35.24 23.88 34.86
CA GLY A 89 36.50 23.14 34.92
C GLY A 89 37.12 22.82 33.56
N PHE A 90 36.47 23.17 32.45
CA PHE A 90 37.07 23.32 31.14
C PHE A 90 37.48 24.79 30.94
N THR A 91 38.53 25.03 30.16
CA THR A 91 39.08 26.39 30.01
C THR A 91 39.06 26.78 28.54
N GLY A 92 38.76 28.04 28.27
CA GLY A 92 38.89 28.60 26.93
C GLY A 92 40.34 28.89 26.52
N SER A 93 40.48 29.64 25.43
CA SER A 93 41.78 29.92 24.81
C SER A 93 42.58 31.07 25.46
N GLU A 94 42.00 31.76 26.44
CA GLU A 94 42.67 32.88 27.13
C GLU A 94 43.73 32.34 28.10
N LEU A 95 45.00 32.69 27.86
CA LEU A 95 46.15 32.19 28.63
C LEU A 95 46.93 33.34 29.29
N THR A 96 47.39 33.10 30.52
CA THR A 96 48.41 33.91 31.21
C THR A 96 49.55 33.06 31.76
N THR A 97 50.68 33.68 32.10
CA THR A 97 51.81 32.98 32.75
C THR A 97 52.16 33.63 34.08
N ALA A 98 52.25 32.84 35.14
CA ALA A 98 52.51 33.33 36.49
C ALA A 98 53.30 32.30 37.32
N ALA A 99 53.99 32.76 38.36
CA ALA A 99 54.75 31.88 39.28
C ALA A 99 53.84 31.11 40.27
N SER A 100 52.61 31.56 40.40
CA SER A 100 51.52 30.98 41.18
C SER A 100 50.21 31.42 40.54
N ASP A 101 49.12 30.73 40.88
CA ASP A 101 47.77 31.08 40.45
C ASP A 101 47.50 32.60 40.57
N PRO A 102 47.12 33.28 39.47
CA PRO A 102 46.86 34.71 39.43
C PRO A 102 45.81 35.21 40.42
N ASP A 103 44.80 34.39 40.73
CA ASP A 103 43.71 34.75 41.67
C ASP A 103 43.85 34.02 43.03
N GLY A 104 44.66 32.97 43.07
CA GLY A 104 45.01 32.20 44.27
C GLY A 104 43.92 31.22 44.75
N ALA A 105 42.82 31.09 44.02
CA ALA A 105 41.68 30.23 44.34
C ALA A 105 41.41 29.14 43.28
N GLY A 106 42.01 29.23 42.10
CA GLY A 106 41.90 28.25 41.01
C GLY A 106 40.52 28.18 40.40
N LEU A 107 39.74 29.26 40.53
CA LEU A 107 38.35 29.34 40.06
C LEU A 107 38.27 30.00 38.69
N GLU A 108 38.98 31.11 38.46
CA GLU A 108 38.96 31.81 37.18
C GLU A 108 40.18 31.43 36.31
N TRP A 109 41.27 30.92 36.92
CA TRP A 109 42.52 30.60 36.23
C TRP A 109 43.07 29.22 36.63
N VAL A 110 43.12 28.26 35.70
CA VAL A 110 43.43 26.83 35.96
C VAL A 110 44.78 26.43 35.32
N ALA A 111 45.64 25.74 36.09
CA ALA A 111 47.04 25.46 35.73
C ALA A 111 47.27 24.27 34.77
N ALA A 112 46.24 23.45 34.51
CA ALA A 112 46.36 22.22 33.73
C ALA A 112 45.00 21.79 33.14
N PRO A 113 44.52 22.43 32.06
CA PRO A 113 43.21 22.11 31.53
C PRO A 113 43.20 20.86 30.65
N THR A 114 42.03 20.25 30.55
CA THR A 114 41.53 19.73 29.28
C THR A 114 41.14 20.94 28.43
N VAL A 115 42.05 21.37 27.54
CA VAL A 115 41.81 22.49 26.60
C VAL A 115 40.79 22.05 25.56
N THR A 116 39.52 22.19 25.89
CA THR A 116 38.39 21.84 25.03
C THR A 116 37.12 22.37 25.69
N ASP A 117 36.97 23.69 25.75
CA ASP A 117 35.68 24.34 26.04
C ASP A 117 35.27 25.10 24.77
N CYS A 118 34.08 24.81 24.25
CA CYS A 118 33.55 25.51 23.07
C CYS A 118 32.82 26.81 23.45
N ASP A 119 32.45 27.06 24.71
CA ASP A 119 31.80 28.29 25.15
C ASP A 119 32.23 28.72 26.57
N ASP A 120 33.43 29.29 26.65
CA ASP A 120 34.02 29.88 27.87
C ASP A 120 33.34 31.23 28.25
N ASP A 121 32.01 31.34 28.11
CA ASP A 121 31.19 32.46 28.55
C ASP A 121 29.86 31.98 29.19
N PRO A 122 29.54 32.41 30.42
CA PRO A 122 28.32 32.00 31.12
C PRO A 122 27.00 32.51 30.50
N SER A 123 27.06 33.20 29.36
CA SER A 123 25.92 33.92 28.76
C SER A 123 25.14 33.15 27.70
N PHE A 124 25.63 32.00 27.21
CA PHE A 124 25.05 31.30 26.06
C PHE A 124 24.56 29.88 26.44
N CYS A 125 25.40 28.85 26.49
CA CYS A 125 25.05 27.56 27.13
C CYS A 125 25.74 27.38 28.49
N GLY A 126 26.78 28.19 28.76
CA GLY A 126 27.57 28.18 30.00
C GLY A 126 28.11 26.79 30.29
N ALA A 127 28.12 26.41 31.57
CA ALA A 127 28.69 25.16 32.10
C ALA A 127 28.08 23.84 31.58
N LYS A 128 27.25 23.90 30.54
CA LYS A 128 26.69 22.76 29.82
C LYS A 128 27.44 22.48 28.51
N CYS A 129 28.27 23.37 27.98
CA CYS A 129 28.94 23.17 26.69
C CYS A 129 30.36 22.64 26.88
N PHE A 130 30.49 21.33 26.98
CA PHE A 130 31.80 20.69 27.18
C PHE A 130 31.86 19.31 26.50
N PRO A 131 33.05 18.87 26.04
CA PRO A 131 33.20 17.60 25.36
C PRO A 131 32.79 16.40 26.20
N GLY A 132 31.97 15.54 25.61
CA GLY A 132 31.43 14.36 26.27
C GLY A 132 30.26 14.65 27.20
N ASN A 133 29.61 15.81 27.08
CA ASN A 133 28.34 16.06 27.71
C ASN A 133 27.24 15.19 27.09
N ALA A 134 26.82 14.13 27.80
CA ALA A 134 25.74 13.25 27.38
C ALA A 134 24.32 13.88 27.46
N ALA A 135 24.21 15.21 27.65
CA ALA A 135 22.97 15.96 27.70
C ALA A 135 22.88 17.01 26.56
N ALA A 136 23.54 16.75 25.42
CA ALA A 136 23.53 17.59 24.20
C ALA A 136 22.18 17.63 23.44
N ASP A 137 21.13 17.10 24.07
CA ASP A 137 19.88 16.74 23.43
C ASP A 137 18.76 17.72 23.83
N SER A 138 18.97 19.03 23.62
CA SER A 138 18.04 20.06 24.14
C SER A 138 17.14 20.71 23.08
N CYS A 139 17.30 20.41 21.78
CA CYS A 139 16.60 21.09 20.67
C CYS A 139 16.60 22.61 20.82
N ASP A 140 17.70 23.15 21.33
CA ASP A 140 17.86 24.57 21.68
C ASP A 140 18.86 25.27 20.76
N THR A 141 19.27 24.59 19.68
CA THR A 141 20.18 25.07 18.64
C THR A 141 21.62 25.29 19.09
N TYR A 142 22.01 24.70 20.23
CA TYR A 142 23.36 24.75 20.77
C TYR A 142 24.06 23.40 20.63
N ASP A 143 25.38 23.43 20.39
CA ASP A 143 26.27 22.26 20.41
C ASP A 143 26.82 22.15 21.83
N GLN A 144 26.25 21.27 22.65
CA GLN A 144 26.61 21.17 24.07
C GLN A 144 27.69 20.11 24.35
N ASP A 145 28.09 19.29 23.38
CA ASP A 145 29.21 18.35 23.51
C ASP A 145 30.43 18.68 22.62
N CYS A 146 30.39 19.83 21.95
CA CYS A 146 31.47 20.43 21.18
C CYS A 146 32.00 19.53 20.06
N ASP A 147 31.16 18.70 19.45
CA ASP A 147 31.54 17.80 18.36
C ASP A 147 31.30 18.37 16.94
N ASN A 148 30.78 19.61 16.89
CA ASN A 148 30.36 20.39 15.72
C ASN A 148 29.07 19.89 15.04
N PHE A 149 28.32 19.01 15.68
CA PHE A 149 26.94 18.73 15.36
C PHE A 149 26.04 19.45 16.38
N ILE A 150 24.83 19.80 15.95
CA ILE A 150 23.86 20.52 16.79
C ILE A 150 22.58 19.69 16.76
N ASP A 151 22.04 19.38 17.93
CA ASP A 151 20.79 18.66 18.14
C ASP A 151 20.76 17.30 17.39
N GLU A 152 21.87 16.56 17.45
CA GLU A 152 22.16 15.34 16.69
C GLU A 152 21.48 14.08 17.22
N GLU A 153 21.11 14.09 18.49
CA GLU A 153 20.17 13.17 19.12
C GLU A 153 19.09 14.08 19.69
N PRO A 154 17.85 14.12 19.15
CA PRO A 154 16.75 14.92 19.71
C PRO A 154 15.76 14.06 20.54
N GLU A 155 15.38 14.50 21.76
CA GLU A 155 14.46 13.82 22.70
C GLU A 155 12.98 14.01 22.29
N LEU A 156 12.71 14.94 21.37
CA LEU A 156 11.37 15.20 20.85
C LEU A 156 10.97 14.16 19.81
N ALA A 157 9.86 13.50 20.07
CA ALA A 157 9.24 12.52 19.20
C ALA A 157 8.08 13.13 18.41
N TRP A 158 8.10 12.97 17.09
CA TRP A 158 7.01 13.36 16.20
C TRP A 158 6.37 12.12 15.60
N SER A 159 5.05 12.09 15.58
CA SER A 159 4.24 11.08 14.92
C SER A 159 3.67 11.64 13.62
N PRO A 160 3.61 10.89 12.52
CA PRO A 160 2.86 11.32 11.33
C PRO A 160 1.38 11.42 11.71
N ASP A 161 0.67 12.38 11.13
CA ASP A 161 -0.76 12.67 11.29
C ASP A 161 -1.37 12.72 9.88
N ARG A 162 -1.80 11.55 9.39
CA ARG A 162 -2.22 11.39 7.99
C ARG A 162 -3.67 11.82 7.76
N ASP A 163 -4.53 11.78 8.76
CA ASP A 163 -5.93 12.21 8.63
C ASP A 163 -6.19 13.67 9.04
N GLY A 164 -5.21 14.30 9.70
CA GLY A 164 -5.21 15.71 10.06
C GLY A 164 -6.02 16.02 11.33
N ASP A 165 -6.29 15.06 12.19
CA ASP A 165 -7.05 15.25 13.43
C ASP A 165 -6.23 15.88 14.58
N GLY A 166 -4.90 15.96 14.42
CA GLY A 166 -3.96 16.48 15.41
C GLY A 166 -3.41 15.42 16.38
N ARG A 167 -3.65 14.14 16.11
CA ARG A 167 -3.01 12.98 16.71
C ARG A 167 -2.21 12.25 15.64
N GLY A 168 -1.16 11.59 16.08
CA GLY A 168 -0.32 10.87 15.15
C GLY A 168 -0.17 9.41 15.51
N ALA A 169 0.21 8.63 14.51
CA ALA A 169 0.47 7.21 14.62
C ALA A 169 1.44 6.86 15.77
N ALA A 170 1.43 5.58 16.17
CA ALA A 170 2.30 5.09 17.24
C ALA A 170 3.81 5.10 16.90
N ASN A 171 4.17 5.13 15.61
CA ASN A 171 5.56 5.27 15.20
C ASN A 171 6.01 6.73 15.37
N VAL A 172 7.14 6.90 16.04
CA VAL A 172 7.73 8.21 16.30
C VAL A 172 9.07 8.35 15.59
N THR A 173 9.29 9.52 15.01
CA THR A 173 10.59 9.94 14.49
C THR A 173 11.15 11.02 15.42
N PRO A 174 12.38 10.85 15.94
CA PRO A 174 13.06 11.89 16.68
C PRO A 174 13.33 13.12 15.81
N GLY A 175 13.13 14.34 16.33
CA GLY A 175 13.48 15.58 15.63
C GLY A 175 13.12 16.83 16.42
N CYS A 176 13.77 17.96 16.15
CA CYS A 176 13.47 19.21 16.86
C CYS A 176 12.26 20.00 16.31
N SER A 177 11.70 19.58 15.18
CA SER A 177 10.53 20.21 14.58
C SER A 177 9.66 19.20 13.85
N ALA A 178 8.33 19.36 13.96
CA ALA A 178 7.38 18.65 13.12
C ALA A 178 7.63 18.97 11.64
N GLU A 179 7.77 17.95 10.82
CA GLU A 179 7.53 18.09 9.39
C GLU A 179 6.04 18.37 9.13
N PRO A 180 5.65 18.99 7.99
CA PRO A 180 4.25 19.13 7.63
C PRO A 180 3.55 17.76 7.63
N GLY A 181 2.43 17.65 8.36
CA GLY A 181 1.72 16.38 8.55
C GLY A 181 2.28 15.51 9.67
N TRP A 182 3.02 16.09 10.62
CA TRP A 182 3.47 15.40 11.83
C TRP A 182 3.07 16.20 13.09
N VAL A 183 2.78 15.48 14.18
CA VAL A 183 2.34 16.03 15.46
C VAL A 183 3.07 15.37 16.62
N SER A 184 3.24 16.08 17.73
CA SER A 184 3.91 15.53 18.93
C SER A 184 2.98 14.68 19.80
N ASN A 185 1.68 14.71 19.50
CA ASN A 185 0.65 14.00 20.22
C ASN A 185 0.39 12.65 19.54
N GLY A 186 1.19 11.64 19.86
CA GLY A 186 0.97 10.29 19.34
C GLY A 186 -0.25 9.60 19.95
N GLY A 187 -0.43 8.33 19.60
CA GLY A 187 -1.49 7.48 20.15
C GLY A 187 -2.78 7.52 19.35
N ASP A 188 -2.68 7.83 18.06
CA ASP A 188 -3.71 7.43 17.11
C ASP A 188 -3.68 5.90 16.94
N CYS A 189 -4.86 5.29 17.07
CA CYS A 189 -5.06 3.87 16.87
C CYS A 189 -5.06 3.47 15.40
N ASP A 190 -5.53 4.37 14.53
CA ASP A 190 -5.48 4.24 13.08
C ASP A 190 -5.45 5.64 12.45
N ASP A 191 -4.23 6.10 12.15
CA ASP A 191 -3.84 7.41 11.61
C ASP A 191 -4.43 7.74 10.22
N ARG A 192 -5.37 6.93 9.76
CA ARG A 192 -6.12 7.08 8.52
C ARG A 192 -7.53 7.58 8.76
N ILE A 193 -8.07 7.43 9.98
CA ILE A 193 -9.46 7.71 10.33
C ILE A 193 -9.50 8.71 11.49
N ALA A 194 -9.81 9.97 11.18
CA ALA A 194 -9.80 11.09 12.15
C ALA A 194 -10.74 10.94 13.38
N GLU A 195 -11.60 9.91 13.38
CA GLU A 195 -12.51 9.59 14.47
C GLU A 195 -11.93 8.52 15.42
N CYS A 196 -10.89 7.78 15.00
CA CYS A 196 -10.10 6.84 15.80
C CYS A 196 -9.12 7.63 16.66
N SER A 197 -9.24 7.60 18.00
CA SER A 197 -8.21 8.19 18.86
C SER A 197 -8.05 7.42 20.15
N ALA A 198 -6.84 7.47 20.75
CA ALA A 198 -6.35 7.14 22.10
C ALA A 198 -6.90 5.94 22.90
N ASP A 199 -8.17 5.57 22.75
CA ASP A 199 -8.89 4.51 23.47
C ASP A 199 -9.67 3.57 22.52
N CYS A 200 -9.53 3.70 21.18
CA CYS A 200 -10.20 2.92 20.11
C CYS A 200 -11.74 2.80 20.23
N SER A 201 -12.37 3.52 21.14
CA SER A 201 -13.76 3.26 21.57
C SER A 201 -14.80 4.07 20.81
N ASN A 202 -14.37 4.94 19.90
CA ASN A 202 -15.22 5.79 19.06
C ASN A 202 -14.99 5.56 17.55
N CYS A 203 -14.29 4.50 17.17
CA CYS A 203 -14.06 4.20 15.76
C CYS A 203 -15.36 3.63 15.14
N PRO A 204 -15.65 3.91 13.85
CA PRO A 204 -16.75 3.27 13.15
C PRO A 204 -16.55 1.76 13.16
N TYR A 205 -17.52 0.95 13.60
CA TYR A 205 -17.39 -0.51 13.58
C TYR A 205 -17.12 -1.00 12.16
N ASN A 206 -15.90 -1.45 11.88
CA ASN A 206 -15.48 -1.93 10.59
C ASN A 206 -15.14 -3.42 10.67
N PRO A 207 -15.21 -4.15 9.55
CA PRO A 207 -14.65 -5.48 9.50
C PRO A 207 -13.11 -5.44 9.70
N PRO A 208 -12.49 -6.53 10.18
CA PRO A 208 -11.03 -6.61 10.30
C PRO A 208 -10.37 -6.81 8.94
N VAL A 209 -9.09 -6.43 8.79
CA VAL A 209 -8.27 -6.75 7.61
C VAL A 209 -7.42 -7.97 7.92
N ALA A 210 -7.74 -9.10 7.30
CA ALA A 210 -6.94 -10.32 7.41
C ALA A 210 -5.70 -10.26 6.51
N VAL A 211 -4.53 -10.61 7.05
CA VAL A 211 -3.32 -10.82 6.26
C VAL A 211 -2.35 -11.73 7.01
N PHE A 212 -1.62 -12.57 6.29
CA PHE A 212 -0.47 -13.27 6.83
C PHE A 212 0.69 -13.32 5.87
N VAL A 213 1.88 -13.57 6.42
CA VAL A 213 3.09 -13.90 5.68
C VAL A 213 3.58 -15.29 6.09
N VAL A 214 4.30 -15.96 5.19
CA VAL A 214 4.87 -17.28 5.45
C VAL A 214 6.37 -17.30 5.16
N SER A 215 7.14 -17.93 6.04
CA SER A 215 8.59 -18.07 5.88
C SER A 215 9.07 -19.47 6.27
N PRO A 216 9.84 -20.16 5.40
CA PRO A 216 10.02 -19.85 3.97
C PRO A 216 8.70 -20.10 3.19
N SER A 217 8.49 -19.47 2.03
CA SER A 217 7.32 -19.74 1.17
C SER A 217 7.41 -21.06 0.38
N ALA A 218 8.60 -21.68 0.35
CA ALA A 218 8.84 -22.95 -0.29
C ALA A 218 9.85 -23.82 0.48
N GLY A 219 9.62 -25.13 0.44
CA GLY A 219 10.47 -26.08 1.15
C GLY A 219 10.19 -27.53 0.78
N THR A 220 10.68 -28.43 1.63
CA THR A 220 10.50 -29.87 1.53
C THR A 220 9.48 -30.38 2.54
N THR A 221 9.18 -31.68 2.52
CA THR A 221 8.28 -32.31 3.49
C THR A 221 8.77 -32.28 4.94
N THR A 222 10.04 -31.92 5.16
CA THR A 222 10.63 -31.74 6.50
C THR A 222 10.83 -30.28 6.88
N THR A 223 10.45 -29.34 5.99
CA THR A 223 10.56 -27.91 6.28
C THR A 223 9.45 -27.52 7.25
N THR A 224 9.82 -26.78 8.29
CA THR A 224 8.88 -26.09 9.17
C THR A 224 8.62 -24.72 8.59
N PHE A 225 7.34 -24.41 8.38
CA PHE A 225 6.83 -23.16 7.82
C PHE A 225 6.25 -22.34 8.95
N SER A 226 6.76 -21.13 9.15
CA SER A 226 6.22 -20.16 10.12
C SER A 226 5.20 -19.29 9.41
N PHE A 227 3.96 -19.29 9.90
CA PHE A 227 2.88 -18.43 9.47
C PHE A 227 2.70 -17.31 10.49
N ASP A 228 2.65 -16.06 10.01
CA ASP A 228 2.58 -14.86 10.84
C ASP A 228 1.48 -13.92 10.34
N ALA A 229 0.38 -13.90 11.08
CA ALA A 229 -0.82 -13.08 10.83
C ALA A 229 -0.86 -11.79 11.66
N ARG A 230 0.22 -11.44 12.39
CA ARG A 230 0.27 -10.24 13.25
C ARG A 230 0.14 -8.92 12.48
N ARG A 231 0.19 -8.96 11.14
CA ARG A 231 -0.08 -7.81 10.27
C ARG A 231 -1.58 -7.57 10.02
N SER A 232 -2.43 -8.52 10.43
CA SER A 232 -3.87 -8.28 10.46
C SER A 232 -4.17 -7.16 11.43
N HIS A 233 -5.12 -6.31 11.07
CA HIS A 233 -5.44 -5.11 11.82
C HIS A 233 -6.92 -4.79 11.70
N ASP A 234 -7.41 -4.07 12.68
CA ASP A 234 -8.76 -3.57 12.79
C ASP A 234 -8.68 -2.30 13.64
N SER A 235 -9.28 -1.23 13.15
CA SER A 235 -9.14 0.11 13.72
C SER A 235 -9.79 0.21 15.11
N GLU A 236 -10.75 -0.68 15.41
CA GLU A 236 -11.46 -0.76 16.68
C GLU A 236 -10.77 -1.75 17.65
N ASP A 237 -10.32 -2.89 17.13
CA ASP A 237 -10.04 -4.07 17.96
C ASP A 237 -8.57 -4.43 18.15
N GLY A 238 -7.64 -3.93 17.32
CA GLY A 238 -6.19 -4.07 17.54
C GLY A 238 -5.73 -5.47 18.01
N ALA A 239 -5.33 -5.60 19.28
CA ALA A 239 -4.85 -6.87 19.86
C ALA A 239 -5.97 -7.86 20.24
N GLU A 240 -7.24 -7.46 20.15
CA GLU A 240 -8.38 -8.29 20.51
C GLU A 240 -8.75 -9.32 19.43
N LEU A 241 -8.21 -9.16 18.21
CA LEU A 241 -8.44 -10.01 17.05
C LEU A 241 -8.20 -11.50 17.32
N LYS A 242 -9.14 -12.33 16.88
CA LYS A 242 -9.04 -13.78 16.94
C LYS A 242 -8.66 -14.34 15.57
N PHE A 243 -7.89 -15.43 15.56
CA PHE A 243 -7.35 -16.03 14.34
C PHE A 243 -7.81 -17.48 14.19
N TRP A 244 -8.25 -17.81 12.98
CA TRP A 244 -8.63 -19.15 12.55
C TRP A 244 -7.91 -19.50 11.26
N TRP A 245 -7.51 -20.76 11.12
CA TRP A 245 -6.73 -21.23 10.00
C TRP A 245 -7.34 -22.46 9.36
N ASP A 246 -7.29 -22.54 8.04
CA ASP A 246 -7.59 -23.74 7.26
C ASP A 246 -6.34 -24.06 6.41
N PHE A 247 -5.59 -25.09 6.82
CA PHE A 247 -4.34 -25.50 6.14
C PHE A 247 -4.56 -26.62 5.12
N GLU A 248 -5.77 -27.17 5.10
CA GLU A 248 -6.20 -28.29 4.29
C GLU A 248 -7.06 -27.83 3.10
N ALA A 249 -7.50 -26.57 3.13
CA ALA A 249 -8.40 -25.92 2.18
C ALA A 249 -9.71 -26.70 2.01
N ASP A 250 -10.24 -27.24 3.11
CA ASP A 250 -11.47 -28.02 3.12
C ASP A 250 -12.71 -27.21 3.54
N GLY A 251 -12.51 -25.93 3.89
CA GLY A 251 -13.56 -25.02 4.37
C GLY A 251 -13.82 -25.11 5.86
N THR A 252 -13.11 -25.98 6.59
CA THR A 252 -13.15 -26.07 8.05
C THR A 252 -11.98 -25.31 8.65
N TYR A 253 -12.30 -24.31 9.45
CA TYR A 253 -11.32 -23.48 10.12
C TYR A 253 -11.01 -24.00 11.54
N GLU A 254 -9.73 -24.14 11.88
CA GLU A 254 -9.24 -24.41 13.23
C GLU A 254 -8.75 -23.15 13.94
N GLY A 255 -9.16 -22.95 15.19
CA GLY A 255 -8.63 -21.88 16.03
C GLY A 255 -9.69 -21.10 16.80
N GLY A 256 -9.54 -19.78 16.82
CA GLY A 256 -10.44 -18.84 17.50
C GLY A 256 -9.87 -18.20 18.77
N THR A 257 -8.56 -17.94 18.79
CA THR A 257 -7.89 -17.25 19.91
C THR A 257 -6.81 -16.30 19.39
N GLN A 258 -6.50 -15.24 20.15
CA GLN A 258 -5.42 -14.30 19.87
C GLN A 258 -4.03 -14.98 19.78
N ASP A 259 -3.80 -16.02 20.59
CA ASP A 259 -2.54 -16.78 20.64
C ASP A 259 -2.17 -17.48 19.31
N LEU A 260 -3.09 -17.50 18.33
CA LEU A 260 -2.90 -18.12 17.02
C LEU A 260 -2.53 -17.12 15.92
N ALA A 261 -2.15 -15.89 16.28
CA ALA A 261 -1.58 -14.92 15.34
C ALA A 261 -0.29 -15.43 14.69
N THR A 262 0.44 -16.35 15.35
CA THR A 262 1.64 -17.00 14.79
C THR A 262 1.61 -18.49 15.05
N LEU A 263 2.00 -19.30 14.07
CA LEU A 263 2.09 -20.75 14.22
C LEU A 263 3.09 -21.39 13.25
N ASP A 264 3.60 -22.55 13.64
CA ASP A 264 4.48 -23.39 12.80
C ASP A 264 3.74 -24.62 12.27
N ARG A 265 3.91 -24.95 10.98
CA ARG A 265 3.37 -26.17 10.36
C ARG A 265 4.39 -26.88 9.48
N THR A 266 4.17 -28.18 9.28
CA THR A 266 4.90 -29.01 8.33
C THR A 266 3.92 -29.75 7.43
N PHE A 267 4.22 -29.88 6.14
CA PHE A 267 3.34 -30.55 5.18
C PHE A 267 3.96 -31.85 4.66
N GLY A 268 3.22 -32.96 4.79
CA GLY A 268 3.72 -34.30 4.49
C GLY A 268 3.69 -34.72 3.02
N ALA A 269 3.13 -33.91 2.12
CA ALA A 269 2.95 -34.25 0.71
C ALA A 269 3.48 -33.14 -0.20
N PHE A 270 3.96 -33.49 -1.39
CA PHE A 270 4.41 -32.55 -2.41
C PHE A 270 3.26 -31.80 -3.08
N GLY A 271 3.59 -30.66 -3.71
CA GLY A 271 2.67 -29.81 -4.45
C GLY A 271 2.40 -28.47 -3.76
N PRO A 272 1.61 -27.61 -4.41
CA PRO A 272 1.13 -26.37 -3.80
C PRO A 272 0.17 -26.66 -2.65
N ARG A 273 0.20 -25.84 -1.60
CA ARG A 273 -0.77 -25.86 -0.49
C ARG A 273 -1.38 -24.48 -0.40
N GLU A 274 -2.69 -24.43 -0.52
CA GLU A 274 -3.50 -23.28 -0.18
C GLU A 274 -3.65 -23.22 1.33
N VAL A 275 -3.51 -22.05 1.92
CA VAL A 275 -3.70 -21.79 3.34
C VAL A 275 -4.61 -20.59 3.46
N ARG A 276 -5.69 -20.74 4.23
CA ARG A 276 -6.65 -19.67 4.47
C ARG A 276 -6.57 -19.23 5.92
N LEU A 277 -6.61 -17.92 6.11
CA LEU A 277 -6.73 -17.26 7.39
C LEU A 277 -8.10 -16.60 7.44
N ARG A 278 -8.82 -16.78 8.55
CA ARG A 278 -9.96 -15.97 8.93
C ARG A 278 -9.62 -15.19 10.19
N VAL A 279 -9.92 -13.90 10.18
CA VAL A 279 -9.79 -13.00 11.33
C VAL A 279 -11.18 -12.54 11.74
N GLU A 280 -11.46 -12.57 13.05
CA GLU A 280 -12.71 -12.06 13.65
C GLU A 280 -12.35 -10.98 14.66
N ASP A 281 -13.13 -9.91 14.62
CA ASP A 281 -13.05 -8.78 15.53
C ASP A 281 -13.76 -9.07 16.88
N SER A 282 -13.94 -8.08 17.75
CA SER A 282 -14.67 -8.27 19.01
C SER A 282 -16.19 -8.26 18.83
N THR A 283 -16.68 -7.75 17.71
CA THR A 283 -18.11 -7.62 17.39
C THR A 283 -18.70 -8.83 16.64
N GLY A 284 -17.83 -9.68 16.09
CA GLY A 284 -18.13 -10.87 15.31
C GLY A 284 -18.01 -10.70 13.80
N LEU A 285 -17.57 -9.54 13.29
CA LEU A 285 -17.27 -9.34 11.86
C LEU A 285 -16.01 -10.11 11.48
N THR A 286 -15.97 -10.61 10.25
CA THR A 286 -14.82 -11.42 9.78
C THR A 286 -14.25 -10.99 8.44
N SER A 287 -12.99 -11.32 8.21
CA SER A 287 -12.30 -11.20 6.92
C SER A 287 -11.39 -12.39 6.69
N ASP A 288 -11.25 -12.77 5.42
CA ASP A 288 -10.44 -13.90 4.99
C ASP A 288 -9.24 -13.46 4.13
N PHE A 289 -8.12 -14.17 4.26
CA PHE A 289 -6.94 -14.02 3.43
C PHE A 289 -6.39 -15.38 2.99
N VAL A 290 -5.97 -15.49 1.74
CA VAL A 290 -5.46 -16.73 1.14
C VAL A 290 -3.99 -16.56 0.78
N GLY A 291 -3.18 -17.54 1.14
CA GLY A 291 -1.78 -17.60 0.76
C GLY A 291 -1.34 -19.01 0.40
N TRP A 292 -0.19 -19.11 -0.26
CA TRP A 292 0.29 -20.36 -0.82
C TRP A 292 1.69 -20.71 -0.35
N VAL A 293 1.92 -22.01 -0.08
CA VAL A 293 3.27 -22.57 0.10
C VAL A 293 3.54 -23.69 -0.89
N ARG A 294 4.81 -23.82 -1.29
CA ARG A 294 5.24 -24.87 -2.23
C ARG A 294 6.07 -25.95 -1.55
N ILE A 295 5.58 -27.19 -1.60
CA ILE A 295 6.31 -28.37 -1.10
C ILE A 295 6.92 -29.13 -2.27
N THR A 296 8.24 -29.29 -2.29
CA THR A 296 9.00 -29.92 -3.37
C THR A 296 10.09 -30.88 -2.86
N GLY A 297 10.69 -31.63 -3.77
CA GLY A 297 11.88 -32.45 -3.47
C GLY A 297 13.12 -31.58 -3.27
N ALA A 298 14.03 -32.00 -2.39
CA ALA A 298 15.27 -31.26 -2.13
C ALA A 298 16.17 -31.11 -3.38
N ASP A 299 16.09 -32.05 -4.33
CA ASP A 299 16.78 -32.02 -5.62
C ASP A 299 16.20 -31.00 -6.61
N ARG A 300 14.97 -30.53 -6.35
CA ARG A 300 14.21 -29.57 -7.15
C ARG A 300 14.10 -28.19 -6.50
N LEU A 301 14.70 -28.00 -5.32
CA LEU A 301 14.70 -26.73 -4.62
C LEU A 301 16.04 -26.02 -4.83
N ILE A 302 15.99 -24.80 -5.38
CA ILE A 302 17.13 -23.91 -5.55
C ILE A 302 16.92 -22.71 -4.63
N THR A 303 17.95 -22.29 -3.90
CA THR A 303 17.86 -21.18 -2.93
C THR A 303 18.77 -20.06 -3.39
N VAL A 304 18.20 -18.86 -3.54
CA VAL A 304 18.91 -17.60 -3.78
C VAL A 304 19.44 -17.08 -2.45
N THR A 305 20.74 -16.77 -2.40
CA THR A 305 21.46 -16.37 -1.17
C THR A 305 22.07 -14.97 -1.24
N THR A 306 22.12 -14.39 -2.44
CA THR A 306 22.77 -13.11 -2.71
C THR A 306 21.88 -12.21 -3.57
N GLY A 307 22.05 -10.89 -3.39
CA GLY A 307 21.40 -9.86 -4.19
C GLY A 307 22.20 -9.45 -5.44
N SER A 308 23.37 -10.05 -5.65
CA SER A 308 24.15 -9.86 -6.89
C SER A 308 23.40 -10.45 -8.08
N ASP A 309 23.39 -9.74 -9.21
CA ASP A 309 22.87 -10.25 -10.49
C ASP A 309 23.92 -11.11 -11.22
N ALA A 310 25.20 -10.90 -10.93
CA ALA A 310 26.29 -11.64 -11.56
C ALA A 310 26.35 -13.10 -11.06
N PRO A 311 26.93 -14.02 -11.86
CA PRO A 311 27.28 -15.35 -11.39
C PRO A 311 28.27 -15.29 -10.22
N GLU A 312 27.98 -16.00 -9.13
CA GLU A 312 28.79 -15.99 -7.91
C GLU A 312 29.56 -17.31 -7.72
N PRO A 313 30.79 -17.27 -7.17
CA PRO A 313 31.44 -18.50 -6.75
C PRO A 313 30.69 -19.14 -5.58
N ALA A 314 30.60 -20.47 -5.58
CA ALA A 314 30.02 -21.21 -4.46
C ALA A 314 30.62 -20.77 -3.11
N PRO A 315 29.80 -20.64 -2.04
CA PRO A 315 28.48 -21.24 -1.90
C PRO A 315 27.29 -20.36 -2.33
N ASP A 316 27.53 -19.13 -2.78
CA ASP A 316 26.43 -18.21 -3.10
C ASP A 316 25.72 -18.59 -4.40
N THR A 317 24.47 -18.17 -4.55
CA THR A 317 23.66 -18.41 -5.76
C THR A 317 22.79 -17.18 -6.02
N SER A 318 23.03 -16.52 -7.15
CA SER A 318 22.20 -15.41 -7.62
C SER A 318 20.87 -15.90 -8.20
N LEU A 319 19.90 -14.98 -8.34
CA LEU A 319 18.63 -15.31 -9.01
C LEU A 319 18.86 -15.70 -10.49
N ARG A 320 19.79 -15.04 -11.17
CA ARG A 320 20.21 -15.37 -12.54
C ARG A 320 20.68 -16.81 -12.65
N GLU A 321 21.63 -17.20 -11.79
CA GLU A 321 22.12 -18.58 -11.75
C GLU A 321 21.01 -19.58 -11.39
N ALA A 322 20.12 -19.21 -10.46
CA ALA A 322 19.00 -20.06 -10.07
C ALA A 322 18.06 -20.35 -11.25
N ILE A 323 17.76 -19.35 -12.08
CA ILE A 323 16.96 -19.50 -13.30
C ILE A 323 17.69 -20.38 -14.32
N GLU A 324 18.98 -20.15 -14.57
CA GLU A 324 19.78 -20.97 -15.48
C GLU A 324 19.84 -22.44 -15.04
N LEU A 325 19.99 -22.68 -13.73
CA LEU A 325 19.98 -24.01 -13.14
C LEU A 325 18.61 -24.69 -13.24
N ALA A 326 17.52 -23.93 -13.09
CA ALA A 326 16.16 -24.44 -13.30
C ALA A 326 15.94 -24.82 -14.77
N ASN A 327 16.30 -23.94 -15.70
CA ASN A 327 16.23 -24.18 -17.14
C ASN A 327 17.02 -25.42 -17.58
N ALA A 328 18.16 -25.69 -16.93
CA ALA A 328 18.98 -26.86 -17.23
C ALA A 328 18.41 -28.19 -16.68
N ARG A 329 17.35 -28.16 -15.87
CA ARG A 329 16.78 -29.33 -15.19
C ARG A 329 15.31 -29.55 -15.59
N PRO A 330 15.04 -30.41 -16.59
CA PRO A 330 13.67 -30.68 -17.01
C PRO A 330 12.78 -31.14 -15.86
N GLY A 331 11.66 -30.44 -15.67
CA GLY A 331 10.59 -30.74 -14.72
C GLY A 331 10.59 -29.82 -13.51
N THR A 332 9.38 -29.51 -13.02
CA THR A 332 9.07 -28.52 -11.99
C THR A 332 10.17 -28.28 -10.95
N THR A 333 10.87 -27.17 -11.13
CA THR A 333 11.87 -26.63 -10.20
C THR A 333 11.25 -25.49 -9.38
N VAL A 334 11.69 -25.33 -8.14
CA VAL A 334 11.27 -24.24 -7.26
C VAL A 334 12.51 -23.44 -6.87
N ILE A 335 12.50 -22.15 -7.21
CA ILE A 335 13.47 -21.15 -6.78
C ILE A 335 12.86 -20.43 -5.58
N ARG A 336 13.61 -20.33 -4.49
CA ARG A 336 13.21 -19.60 -3.28
C ARG A 336 14.29 -18.64 -2.82
N PHE A 337 13.94 -17.72 -1.94
CA PHE A 337 14.89 -16.82 -1.27
C PHE A 337 15.17 -17.30 0.16
N GLU A 338 16.43 -17.25 0.59
CA GLU A 338 16.80 -17.67 1.95
C GLU A 338 16.34 -16.69 3.04
N ARG A 339 16.24 -15.41 2.68
CA ARG A 339 15.95 -14.25 3.53
C ARG A 339 15.51 -13.08 2.65
N PRO A 340 15.01 -11.97 3.21
CA PRO A 340 14.78 -10.75 2.45
C PRO A 340 16.06 -10.33 1.71
N ILE A 341 15.99 -10.27 0.38
CA ILE A 341 17.11 -10.00 -0.53
C ILE A 341 16.60 -9.05 -1.60
N VAL A 342 17.33 -7.96 -1.82
CA VAL A 342 17.15 -7.10 -2.99
C VAL A 342 18.14 -7.55 -4.06
N VAL A 343 17.62 -8.04 -5.20
CA VAL A 343 18.39 -8.39 -6.38
C VAL A 343 18.49 -7.16 -7.26
N GLN A 344 19.69 -6.59 -7.36
CA GLN A 344 19.95 -5.40 -8.17
C GLN A 344 20.33 -5.83 -9.59
N LEU A 345 19.42 -5.66 -10.55
CA LEU A 345 19.67 -6.10 -11.93
C LEU A 345 20.70 -5.21 -12.65
N GLU A 346 21.68 -5.86 -13.28
CA GLU A 346 22.59 -5.24 -14.25
C GLU A 346 22.04 -5.39 -15.68
N SER A 347 21.16 -6.37 -15.91
CA SER A 347 20.45 -6.57 -17.18
C SER A 347 19.20 -7.41 -16.95
N SER A 348 18.33 -7.53 -17.96
CA SER A 348 17.17 -8.43 -17.88
C SER A 348 17.60 -9.85 -17.47
N LEU A 349 16.79 -10.49 -16.61
CA LEU A 349 17.04 -11.86 -16.17
C LEU A 349 16.94 -12.84 -17.36
N PRO A 350 17.60 -14.01 -17.30
CA PRO A 350 17.42 -15.04 -18.31
C PRO A 350 15.94 -15.47 -18.38
N LEU A 351 15.48 -15.82 -19.58
CA LEU A 351 14.12 -16.35 -19.77
C LEU A 351 13.90 -17.60 -18.91
N VAL A 352 12.76 -17.68 -18.24
CA VAL A 352 12.33 -18.92 -17.59
C VAL A 352 11.72 -19.85 -18.65
N THR A 353 12.37 -20.98 -18.89
CA THR A 353 12.05 -21.91 -20.00
C THR A 353 11.66 -23.32 -19.54
N ASP A 354 11.95 -23.71 -18.29
CA ASP A 354 11.49 -25.00 -17.75
C ASP A 354 10.00 -24.92 -17.34
N PRO A 355 9.10 -25.77 -17.89
CA PRO A 355 7.69 -25.76 -17.56
C PRO A 355 7.38 -26.11 -16.10
N GLY A 356 6.48 -25.35 -15.49
CA GLY A 356 6.13 -25.54 -14.09
C GLY A 356 7.15 -24.97 -13.11
N THR A 357 8.07 -24.10 -13.54
CA THR A 357 9.01 -23.42 -12.64
C THR A 357 8.28 -22.48 -11.70
N TRP A 358 8.63 -22.53 -10.42
CA TRP A 358 8.12 -21.65 -9.38
C TRP A 358 9.22 -20.70 -8.91
N ILE A 359 8.93 -19.42 -8.83
CA ILE A 359 9.75 -18.44 -8.10
C ILE A 359 8.93 -17.98 -6.90
N ALA A 360 9.34 -18.45 -5.72
CA ALA A 360 8.67 -18.21 -4.45
C ALA A 360 9.50 -17.25 -3.60
N GLY A 361 9.09 -15.99 -3.58
CA GLY A 361 9.65 -14.94 -2.75
C GLY A 361 9.19 -15.03 -1.29
N ILE A 362 9.52 -14.00 -0.53
CA ILE A 362 9.08 -13.74 0.83
C ILE A 362 9.04 -12.21 0.99
N PRO A 363 8.38 -11.64 2.01
CA PRO A 363 8.43 -10.20 2.24
C PRO A 363 9.87 -9.65 2.20
N GLY A 364 10.13 -8.70 1.30
CA GLY A 364 11.47 -8.14 1.05
C GLY A 364 12.36 -8.93 0.08
N ALA A 365 11.82 -9.94 -0.63
CA ALA A 365 12.45 -10.49 -1.84
C ALA A 365 12.11 -9.58 -3.04
N VAL A 366 13.05 -8.69 -3.36
CA VAL A 366 12.87 -7.63 -4.36
C VAL A 366 13.69 -7.92 -5.60
N ILE A 367 13.08 -7.80 -6.78
CA ILE A 367 13.76 -7.71 -8.07
C ILE A 367 13.75 -6.23 -8.47
N GLN A 368 14.90 -5.58 -8.32
CA GLN A 368 15.07 -4.16 -8.59
C GLN A 368 15.67 -4.00 -9.99
N GLY A 369 14.90 -3.41 -10.90
CA GLY A 369 15.39 -3.00 -12.20
C GLY A 369 16.53 -1.99 -12.09
N GLY A 370 17.40 -2.01 -13.10
CA GLY A 370 18.52 -1.09 -13.26
C GLY A 370 18.47 -0.43 -14.64
N PRO A 371 19.24 0.65 -14.87
CA PRO A 371 19.21 1.42 -16.12
C PRO A 371 19.59 0.62 -17.37
N GLU A 372 20.16 -0.59 -17.20
CA GLU A 372 20.58 -1.49 -18.27
C GLU A 372 19.65 -2.70 -18.49
N ALA A 373 18.61 -2.87 -17.67
CA ALA A 373 17.53 -3.85 -17.90
C ALA A 373 16.46 -3.23 -18.82
N THR A 374 16.77 -3.14 -20.11
CA THR A 374 16.08 -2.26 -21.08
C THR A 374 14.74 -2.76 -21.63
N ASP A 375 14.29 -3.93 -21.20
CA ASP A 375 13.06 -4.60 -21.67
C ASP A 375 12.33 -4.97 -20.37
N TYR A 376 12.02 -6.22 -20.11
CA TYR A 376 11.50 -6.69 -18.83
C TYR A 376 12.57 -6.85 -17.72
N CYS A 377 12.13 -6.87 -16.45
CA CYS A 377 12.94 -7.43 -15.36
C CYS A 377 12.94 -8.96 -15.36
N LEU A 378 11.78 -9.59 -15.52
CA LEU A 378 11.61 -11.05 -15.53
C LEU A 378 10.64 -11.47 -16.63
N LYS A 379 10.98 -12.52 -17.38
CA LYS A 379 10.12 -13.09 -18.42
C LYS A 379 10.07 -14.60 -18.35
N ALA A 380 8.85 -15.14 -18.40
CA ALA A 380 8.59 -16.57 -18.45
C ALA A 380 7.96 -16.96 -19.78
N THR A 381 8.59 -17.91 -20.48
CA THR A 381 8.09 -18.46 -21.75
C THR A 381 7.71 -19.94 -21.61
N SER A 382 7.62 -20.46 -20.39
CA SER A 382 7.30 -21.86 -20.10
C SER A 382 5.92 -22.03 -19.48
N ASP A 383 5.15 -23.02 -19.95
CA ASP A 383 3.79 -23.25 -19.45
C ASP A 383 3.81 -23.56 -17.94
N ARG A 384 2.77 -23.13 -17.22
CA ARG A 384 2.57 -23.34 -15.78
C ARG A 384 3.63 -22.67 -14.90
N PHE A 385 4.26 -21.59 -15.39
CA PHE A 385 5.10 -20.73 -14.57
C PHE A 385 4.32 -20.18 -13.37
N THR A 386 4.97 -20.05 -12.21
CA THR A 386 4.35 -19.42 -11.05
C THR A 386 5.32 -18.46 -10.37
N ALA A 387 4.89 -17.22 -10.17
CA ALA A 387 5.56 -16.22 -9.35
C ALA A 387 4.69 -15.90 -8.14
N MET A 388 5.28 -15.86 -6.94
CA MET A 388 4.56 -15.45 -5.75
C MET A 388 5.44 -14.79 -4.71
N TRP A 389 4.85 -13.90 -3.90
CA TRP A 389 5.53 -13.21 -2.80
C TRP A 389 6.76 -12.41 -3.24
N LEU A 390 6.74 -11.87 -4.45
CA LEU A 390 7.82 -11.06 -5.01
C LEU A 390 7.45 -9.58 -4.98
N GLU A 391 8.45 -8.74 -4.88
CA GLU A 391 8.34 -7.31 -5.21
C GLU A 391 9.19 -7.05 -6.46
N ILE A 392 8.61 -6.46 -7.50
CA ILE A 392 9.31 -6.11 -8.75
C ILE A 392 9.09 -4.64 -9.05
N ARG A 393 10.19 -3.89 -9.16
CA ARG A 393 10.14 -2.44 -9.28
C ARG A 393 11.29 -1.83 -10.06
N GLY A 394 11.06 -0.65 -10.62
CA GLY A 394 12.10 0.14 -11.30
C GLY A 394 12.62 -0.50 -12.59
N CYS A 395 11.82 -1.34 -13.24
CA CYS A 395 12.13 -1.89 -14.56
C CYS A 395 12.01 -0.80 -15.63
N VAL A 396 12.78 -0.90 -16.72
CA VAL A 396 12.73 0.11 -17.80
C VAL A 396 11.47 -0.04 -18.66
N ASP A 397 11.01 -1.27 -18.83
CA ASP A 397 9.76 -1.64 -19.50
C ASP A 397 8.91 -2.40 -18.45
N ASP A 398 8.45 -3.62 -18.75
CA ASP A 398 7.61 -4.41 -17.86
C ASP A 398 8.31 -4.94 -16.61
N GLY A 399 7.55 -5.03 -15.52
CA GLY A 399 7.93 -5.78 -14.33
C GLY A 399 8.08 -7.28 -14.63
N LEU A 400 6.98 -7.93 -15.02
CA LEU A 400 6.93 -9.35 -15.32
C LEU A 400 6.11 -9.65 -16.58
N GLU A 401 6.75 -10.29 -17.55
CA GLU A 401 6.08 -10.81 -18.75
C GLU A 401 5.86 -12.34 -18.65
N VAL A 402 4.62 -12.77 -18.84
CA VAL A 402 4.16 -14.17 -18.78
C VAL A 402 3.64 -14.59 -20.15
N GLY A 403 4.58 -14.88 -21.06
CA GLY A 403 4.27 -15.28 -22.43
C GLY A 403 3.82 -16.74 -22.61
N ALA A 404 3.53 -17.47 -21.54
CA ALA A 404 3.23 -18.91 -21.57
C ALA A 404 1.88 -19.26 -20.96
N ASN A 405 1.34 -20.43 -21.31
CA ASN A 405 -0.01 -20.78 -20.87
C ASN A 405 -0.03 -21.22 -19.41
N GLU A 406 -1.18 -21.04 -18.76
CA GLU A 406 -1.42 -21.46 -17.36
C GLU A 406 -0.44 -20.78 -16.37
N GLY A 407 0.08 -19.60 -16.70
CA GLY A 407 0.97 -18.83 -15.83
C GLY A 407 0.23 -18.21 -14.65
N TRP A 408 0.80 -18.24 -13.46
CA TRP A 408 0.15 -17.72 -12.25
C TRP A 408 1.04 -16.73 -11.50
N VAL A 409 0.53 -15.54 -11.23
CA VAL A 409 1.21 -14.51 -10.45
C VAL A 409 0.33 -14.17 -9.26
N ALA A 410 0.86 -14.37 -8.05
CA ALA A 410 0.05 -14.21 -6.84
C ALA A 410 0.77 -13.50 -5.69
N ASN A 411 0.02 -12.77 -4.85
CA ASN A 411 0.52 -12.16 -3.62
C ASN A 411 1.84 -11.36 -3.82
N SER A 412 1.97 -10.67 -4.96
CA SER A 412 3.19 -9.97 -5.36
C SER A 412 2.93 -8.47 -5.55
N PHE A 413 4.00 -7.67 -5.47
CA PHE A 413 3.95 -6.22 -5.61
C PHE A 413 4.71 -5.77 -6.86
N PHE A 414 4.05 -5.01 -7.74
CA PHE A 414 4.61 -4.48 -8.98
C PHE A 414 4.46 -2.97 -8.96
N HIS A 415 5.56 -2.22 -8.97
CA HIS A 415 5.44 -0.76 -8.91
C HIS A 415 6.62 -0.01 -9.51
N ASP A 416 6.37 1.23 -9.93
CA ASP A 416 7.37 2.11 -10.51
C ASP A 416 8.12 1.48 -11.69
N ASN A 417 7.45 0.64 -12.48
CA ASN A 417 7.99 0.06 -13.72
C ASN A 417 7.70 0.99 -14.91
N GLY A 418 8.57 0.96 -15.91
CA GLY A 418 8.55 1.92 -17.01
C GLY A 418 7.39 1.72 -18.00
N ASP A 419 6.86 0.51 -18.10
CA ASP A 419 5.65 0.20 -18.87
C ASP A 419 4.65 -0.55 -17.98
N ASP A 420 4.47 -1.87 -18.10
CA ASP A 420 3.46 -2.58 -17.33
C ASP A 420 3.97 -3.18 -16.02
N GLY A 421 3.07 -3.33 -15.04
CA GLY A 421 3.34 -4.15 -13.86
C GLY A 421 3.49 -5.63 -14.22
N ILE A 422 2.46 -6.17 -14.88
CA ILE A 422 2.39 -7.56 -15.34
C ILE A 422 1.81 -7.60 -16.75
N ASP A 423 2.52 -8.21 -17.71
CA ASP A 423 2.01 -8.54 -19.05
C ASP A 423 1.73 -10.05 -19.15
N PHE A 424 0.48 -10.42 -19.47
CA PHE A 424 0.11 -11.77 -19.88
C PHE A 424 -0.12 -11.88 -21.39
N SER A 425 0.90 -12.35 -22.11
CA SER A 425 0.78 -12.72 -23.52
C SER A 425 0.52 -14.22 -23.77
N GLY A 426 0.57 -15.06 -22.73
CA GLY A 426 0.11 -16.47 -22.75
C GLY A 426 -1.37 -16.65 -22.35
N ASN A 427 -1.99 -17.81 -22.62
CA ASN A 427 -3.41 -18.05 -22.33
C ASN A 427 -3.65 -18.72 -20.96
N LEU A 428 -4.88 -18.70 -20.43
CA LEU A 428 -5.28 -19.42 -19.21
C LEU A 428 -4.48 -19.01 -17.94
N GLY A 429 -3.84 -17.84 -17.98
CA GLY A 429 -3.09 -17.28 -16.87
C GLY A 429 -3.98 -16.64 -15.81
N ARG A 430 -3.43 -16.45 -14.61
CA ARG A 430 -4.12 -15.82 -13.48
C ARG A 430 -3.23 -14.79 -12.78
N ALA A 431 -3.76 -13.61 -12.52
CA ALA A 431 -3.22 -12.63 -11.59
C ALA A 431 -4.10 -12.61 -10.33
N TYR A 432 -3.56 -12.99 -9.18
CA TYR A 432 -4.34 -13.19 -7.95
C TYR A 432 -3.76 -12.42 -6.76
N GLN A 433 -4.53 -11.51 -6.16
CA GLN A 433 -4.11 -10.79 -4.95
C GLN A 433 -2.76 -10.08 -5.06
N ASN A 434 -2.46 -9.53 -6.23
CA ASN A 434 -1.29 -8.68 -6.43
C ASN A 434 -1.64 -7.22 -6.12
N ILE A 435 -0.61 -6.45 -5.83
CA ILE A 435 -0.67 -5.00 -5.77
C ILE A 435 0.11 -4.49 -6.99
N SER A 436 -0.50 -3.69 -7.85
CA SER A 436 0.16 -3.11 -9.03
C SER A 436 -0.04 -1.60 -9.07
N THR A 437 1.02 -0.82 -8.84
CA THR A 437 0.90 0.63 -8.65
C THR A 437 1.96 1.47 -9.33
N GLY A 438 1.55 2.59 -9.95
CA GLY A 438 2.49 3.59 -10.45
C GLY A 438 3.38 3.10 -11.61
N ASN A 439 2.91 2.14 -12.39
CA ASN A 439 3.60 1.71 -13.61
C ASN A 439 3.27 2.67 -14.77
N GLY A 440 4.15 2.70 -15.79
CA GLY A 440 4.11 3.67 -16.89
C GLY A 440 2.86 3.62 -17.75
N ASP A 441 2.37 2.42 -18.08
CA ASP A 441 1.13 2.22 -18.83
C ASP A 441 0.08 1.46 -18.01
N ALA A 442 0.07 0.12 -18.05
CA ALA A 442 -0.92 -0.70 -17.39
C ALA A 442 -0.45 -1.25 -16.03
N GLY A 443 -1.37 -1.32 -15.07
CA GLY A 443 -1.15 -2.13 -13.89
C GLY A 443 -1.03 -3.61 -14.24
N ILE A 444 -1.94 -4.10 -15.10
CA ILE A 444 -1.95 -5.45 -15.65
C ILE A 444 -2.41 -5.40 -17.12
N GLU A 445 -1.58 -5.92 -18.02
CA GLU A 445 -1.89 -6.10 -19.44
C GLU A 445 -2.26 -7.56 -19.76
N LEU A 446 -3.28 -7.72 -20.62
CA LEU A 446 -3.85 -8.99 -21.03
C LEU A 446 -3.88 -9.09 -22.56
N GLU A 447 -3.00 -9.91 -23.14
CA GLU A 447 -3.01 -10.25 -24.58
C GLU A 447 -3.44 -11.69 -24.90
N GLY A 448 -3.41 -12.56 -23.89
CA GLY A 448 -3.83 -13.96 -23.97
C GLY A 448 -5.33 -14.19 -23.87
N ASP A 449 -5.77 -15.40 -24.23
CA ASP A 449 -7.15 -15.86 -24.10
C ASP A 449 -7.43 -16.46 -22.70
N GLU A 450 -8.67 -16.33 -22.22
CA GLU A 450 -9.15 -16.95 -20.97
C GLU A 450 -8.32 -16.58 -19.71
N LEU A 451 -7.84 -15.33 -19.66
CA LEU A 451 -7.08 -14.80 -18.53
C LEU A 451 -7.99 -14.42 -17.35
N THR A 452 -7.52 -14.63 -16.12
CA THR A 452 -8.25 -14.27 -14.89
C THR A 452 -7.48 -13.24 -14.07
N VAL A 453 -8.09 -12.11 -13.76
CA VAL A 453 -7.55 -11.09 -12.85
C VAL A 453 -8.47 -10.99 -11.66
N GLU A 454 -7.98 -11.41 -10.49
CA GLU A 454 -8.81 -11.63 -9.31
C GLU A 454 -8.20 -11.11 -8.01
N GLY A 455 -8.99 -10.37 -7.22
CA GLY A 455 -8.59 -9.95 -5.89
C GLY A 455 -7.43 -8.96 -5.85
N ASN A 456 -7.06 -8.35 -6.98
CA ASN A 456 -5.90 -7.47 -7.08
C ASN A 456 -6.26 -6.04 -6.66
N ARG A 457 -5.23 -5.32 -6.20
CA ARG A 457 -5.27 -3.88 -5.95
C ARG A 457 -4.46 -3.15 -7.01
N ILE A 458 -5.09 -2.32 -7.82
CA ILE A 458 -4.49 -1.74 -9.03
C ILE A 458 -4.69 -0.23 -9.03
N ALA A 459 -3.62 0.54 -8.89
CA ALA A 459 -3.75 1.99 -8.69
C ALA A 459 -2.64 2.89 -9.24
N GLY A 460 -2.99 4.12 -9.59
CA GLY A 460 -2.00 5.12 -10.01
C GLY A 460 -1.29 4.83 -11.33
N ASN A 461 -1.83 3.93 -12.16
CA ASN A 461 -1.30 3.62 -13.50
C ASN A 461 -2.02 4.48 -14.56
N SER A 462 -1.47 4.59 -15.77
CA SER A 462 -2.18 5.23 -16.90
C SER A 462 -3.47 4.46 -17.22
N ILE A 463 -3.41 3.13 -17.15
CA ILE A 463 -4.53 2.21 -17.30
C ILE A 463 -4.45 1.18 -16.16
N GLY A 464 -5.54 0.90 -15.46
CA GLY A 464 -5.52 -0.14 -14.43
C GLY A 464 -5.32 -1.52 -15.06
N ILE A 465 -6.27 -1.93 -15.90
CA ILE A 465 -6.21 -3.18 -16.65
C ILE A 465 -6.38 -2.88 -18.14
N LEU A 466 -5.40 -3.30 -18.94
CA LEU A 466 -5.42 -3.16 -20.38
C LEU A 466 -5.69 -4.52 -21.05
N MET A 467 -6.71 -4.58 -21.90
CA MET A 467 -7.00 -5.76 -22.70
C MET A 467 -6.77 -5.42 -24.16
N LEU A 468 -5.75 -6.01 -24.78
CA LEU A 468 -5.43 -5.76 -26.17
C LEU A 468 -4.95 -7.00 -26.89
N ARG A 469 -5.28 -7.14 -28.18
CA ARG A 469 -4.71 -8.21 -28.99
C ARG A 469 -4.56 -7.79 -30.44
N GLN A 470 -3.34 -7.79 -30.95
CA GLN A 470 -3.07 -7.38 -32.32
C GLN A 470 -3.58 -8.38 -33.35
N GLY A 471 -4.72 -8.05 -33.99
CA GLY A 471 -5.20 -8.72 -35.21
C GLY A 471 -5.92 -10.05 -35.00
N ARG A 472 -6.28 -10.40 -33.76
CA ARG A 472 -7.14 -11.54 -33.42
C ARG A 472 -8.06 -11.18 -32.26
N THR A 473 -9.18 -11.89 -32.16
CA THR A 473 -10.11 -11.77 -31.04
C THR A 473 -9.44 -12.22 -29.74
N LEU A 474 -9.57 -11.42 -28.67
CA LEU A 474 -9.28 -11.84 -27.30
C LEU A 474 -10.59 -12.29 -26.68
N ASP A 475 -10.67 -13.55 -26.27
CA ASP A 475 -11.90 -14.13 -25.75
C ASP A 475 -11.80 -14.41 -24.24
N SER A 476 -12.89 -14.13 -23.53
CA SER A 476 -13.20 -14.75 -22.23
C SER A 476 -12.29 -14.39 -21.05
N ALA A 477 -11.70 -13.19 -21.03
CA ALA A 477 -11.06 -12.69 -19.81
C ALA A 477 -12.07 -12.48 -18.68
N THR A 478 -11.71 -12.86 -17.45
CA THR A 478 -12.54 -12.69 -16.24
C THR A 478 -11.82 -11.77 -15.26
N ILE A 479 -12.43 -10.62 -14.97
CA ILE A 479 -11.95 -9.61 -14.03
C ILE A 479 -12.92 -9.60 -12.86
N ILE A 480 -12.48 -10.08 -11.69
CA ILE A 480 -13.37 -10.28 -10.56
C ILE A 480 -12.78 -9.90 -9.22
N GLY A 481 -13.52 -9.19 -8.37
CA GLY A 481 -13.06 -8.93 -7.01
C GLY A 481 -11.88 -7.96 -6.91
N ASN A 482 -11.62 -7.12 -7.91
CA ASN A 482 -10.47 -6.22 -7.90
C ASN A 482 -10.86 -4.82 -7.39
N ASP A 483 -9.95 -4.20 -6.63
CA ASP A 483 -9.97 -2.77 -6.33
C ASP A 483 -9.14 -2.03 -7.39
N VAL A 484 -9.81 -1.25 -8.24
CA VAL A 484 -9.19 -0.51 -9.36
C VAL A 484 -9.44 0.98 -9.17
N TYR A 485 -8.44 1.70 -8.66
CA TYR A 485 -8.62 3.08 -8.23
C TYR A 485 -7.49 4.03 -8.60
N GLU A 486 -7.78 5.33 -8.68
CA GLU A 486 -6.78 6.38 -8.98
C GLU A 486 -6.00 6.17 -10.30
N ASN A 487 -6.48 5.34 -11.22
CA ASN A 487 -5.84 5.16 -12.53
C ASN A 487 -6.31 6.24 -13.52
N GLY A 488 -5.63 6.37 -14.65
CA GLY A 488 -6.12 7.15 -15.80
C GLY A 488 -7.45 6.61 -16.31
N VAL A 489 -7.47 5.32 -16.64
CA VAL A 489 -8.69 4.55 -16.95
C VAL A 489 -8.68 3.30 -16.09
N GLY A 490 -9.83 2.88 -15.55
CA GLY A 490 -9.88 1.66 -14.74
C GLY A 490 -9.58 0.40 -15.56
N VAL A 491 -10.44 0.09 -16.52
CA VAL A 491 -10.24 -0.99 -17.51
C VAL A 491 -10.39 -0.41 -18.90
N ARG A 492 -9.41 -0.65 -19.78
CA ARG A 492 -9.53 -0.36 -21.21
C ARG A 492 -9.58 -1.66 -22.01
N MET A 493 -10.60 -1.78 -22.86
CA MET A 493 -10.75 -2.86 -23.82
C MET A 493 -10.52 -2.31 -25.22
N GLU A 494 -9.40 -2.71 -25.83
CA GLU A 494 -9.09 -2.38 -27.21
C GLU A 494 -9.99 -3.17 -28.19
N PRO A 495 -10.03 -2.77 -29.48
CA PRO A 495 -10.83 -3.47 -30.47
C PRO A 495 -10.49 -4.96 -30.54
N LEU A 496 -11.52 -5.79 -30.82
CA LEU A 496 -11.46 -7.26 -30.89
C LEU A 496 -11.49 -8.00 -29.54
N VAL A 497 -11.55 -7.31 -28.40
CA VAL A 497 -11.91 -7.97 -27.14
C VAL A 497 -13.39 -8.38 -27.19
N THR A 498 -13.71 -9.61 -26.81
CA THR A 498 -15.10 -10.13 -26.79
C THR A 498 -15.33 -10.98 -25.55
N GLY A 499 -16.57 -11.00 -25.04
CA GLY A 499 -16.95 -11.94 -23.97
C GLY A 499 -16.27 -11.71 -22.62
N ALA A 500 -15.65 -10.54 -22.40
CA ALA A 500 -15.03 -10.21 -21.12
C ALA A 500 -16.09 -10.15 -20.01
N LYS A 501 -15.77 -10.71 -18.84
CA LYS A 501 -16.60 -10.74 -17.64
C LYS A 501 -15.99 -9.85 -16.59
N LEU A 502 -16.72 -8.83 -16.16
CA LEU A 502 -16.29 -7.87 -15.15
C LEU A 502 -17.30 -7.94 -14.02
N TRP A 503 -16.96 -8.74 -13.01
CA TRP A 503 -17.87 -9.10 -11.94
C TRP A 503 -17.36 -8.63 -10.60
N ASN A 504 -18.21 -8.05 -9.76
CA ASN A 504 -17.83 -7.79 -8.37
C ASN A 504 -16.52 -7.02 -8.19
N ASN A 505 -16.23 -6.02 -9.02
CA ASN A 505 -15.07 -5.15 -8.85
C ASN A 505 -15.48 -3.82 -8.23
N THR A 506 -14.56 -3.15 -7.56
CA THR A 506 -14.73 -1.76 -7.14
C THR A 506 -13.84 -0.86 -7.99
N PHE A 507 -14.47 0.05 -8.74
CA PHE A 507 -13.81 1.08 -9.53
C PHE A 507 -14.01 2.43 -8.86
N ALA A 508 -12.97 2.98 -8.24
CA ALA A 508 -13.08 4.19 -7.44
C ALA A 508 -12.11 5.27 -7.89
N GLU A 509 -12.56 6.53 -7.96
CA GLU A 509 -11.65 7.69 -8.03
C GLU A 509 -10.67 7.69 -9.23
N ASN A 510 -10.96 6.94 -10.30
CA ASN A 510 -10.16 6.99 -11.51
C ASN A 510 -10.32 8.37 -12.16
N SER A 511 -9.22 8.91 -12.68
CA SER A 511 -9.18 10.24 -13.30
C SER A 511 -9.86 10.31 -14.68
N GLY A 512 -10.28 9.15 -15.21
CA GLY A 512 -11.09 8.97 -16.40
C GLY A 512 -12.24 7.98 -16.16
N PRO A 513 -12.74 7.31 -17.21
CA PRO A 513 -13.78 6.29 -17.08
C PRO A 513 -13.33 5.08 -16.25
N ALA A 514 -14.28 4.45 -15.57
CA ALA A 514 -14.00 3.17 -14.90
C ALA A 514 -13.81 2.04 -15.92
N ILE A 515 -14.66 1.96 -16.94
CA ILE A 515 -14.49 1.05 -18.06
C ILE A 515 -14.59 1.84 -19.37
N GLU A 516 -13.65 1.61 -20.26
CA GLU A 516 -13.63 2.15 -21.62
C GLU A 516 -13.54 1.01 -22.63
N VAL A 517 -14.55 0.90 -23.49
CA VAL A 517 -14.59 -0.06 -24.61
C VAL A 517 -14.40 0.71 -25.90
N VAL A 518 -13.31 0.43 -26.61
CA VAL A 518 -12.86 1.17 -27.79
C VAL A 518 -13.30 0.46 -29.08
N ALA A 519 -13.94 1.19 -30.00
CA ALA A 519 -14.28 0.67 -31.33
C ALA A 519 -13.06 0.59 -32.25
N SER A 520 -13.07 -0.36 -33.20
CA SER A 520 -12.10 -0.30 -34.29
C SER A 520 -12.30 0.95 -35.16
N ALA A 521 -11.19 1.56 -35.60
CA ALA A 521 -11.21 2.76 -36.44
C ALA A 521 -11.97 2.58 -37.79
N ASP A 522 -12.21 1.33 -38.21
CA ASP A 522 -12.95 0.99 -39.43
C ASP A 522 -14.42 0.57 -39.15
N GLY A 523 -14.84 0.50 -37.89
CA GLY A 523 -16.18 0.13 -37.46
C GLY A 523 -16.56 -1.34 -37.70
N THR A 524 -15.59 -2.22 -38.01
CA THR A 524 -15.85 -3.63 -38.36
C THR A 524 -15.69 -4.60 -37.19
N SER A 525 -15.01 -4.18 -36.13
CA SER A 525 -14.77 -4.97 -34.93
C SER A 525 -15.50 -4.33 -33.76
N LEU A 526 -16.74 -4.75 -33.56
CA LEU A 526 -17.47 -4.38 -32.36
C LEU A 526 -17.00 -5.32 -31.25
N ALA A 527 -16.60 -4.78 -30.12
CA ALA A 527 -16.50 -5.53 -28.89
C ALA A 527 -17.90 -6.14 -28.63
N LEU A 528 -17.99 -7.47 -28.58
CA LEU A 528 -19.26 -8.20 -28.52
C LEU A 528 -19.40 -8.90 -27.18
N ASP A 529 -20.56 -8.73 -26.56
CA ASP A 529 -21.09 -9.59 -25.50
C ASP A 529 -20.32 -9.58 -24.17
N HIS A 530 -19.83 -8.41 -23.75
CA HIS A 530 -19.25 -8.27 -22.41
C HIS A 530 -20.33 -8.30 -21.33
N ASP A 531 -19.97 -8.84 -20.18
CA ASP A 531 -20.86 -9.02 -19.04
C ASP A 531 -20.31 -8.25 -17.83
N VAL A 532 -21.01 -7.18 -17.44
CA VAL A 532 -20.60 -6.26 -16.39
C VAL A 532 -21.68 -6.22 -15.30
N GLN A 533 -21.45 -6.94 -14.21
CA GLN A 533 -22.44 -7.13 -13.15
C GLN A 533 -21.80 -7.09 -11.76
N ASN A 534 -22.60 -6.77 -10.74
CA ASN A 534 -22.20 -6.72 -9.34
C ASN A 534 -21.07 -5.75 -9.00
N ASN A 535 -20.70 -4.82 -9.87
CA ASN A 535 -19.60 -3.89 -9.62
C ASN A 535 -20.08 -2.66 -8.83
N ILE A 536 -19.15 -2.02 -8.13
CA ILE A 536 -19.32 -0.66 -7.60
C ILE A 536 -18.47 0.29 -8.43
N PHE A 537 -19.09 1.33 -8.98
CA PHE A 537 -18.44 2.42 -9.67
C PHE A 537 -18.65 3.69 -8.85
N ALA A 538 -17.60 4.21 -8.23
CA ALA A 538 -17.71 5.31 -7.28
C ALA A 538 -16.75 6.45 -7.62
N HIS A 539 -17.24 7.68 -7.71
CA HIS A 539 -16.38 8.88 -7.78
C HIS A 539 -15.38 8.94 -8.95
N ASN A 540 -15.61 8.18 -10.04
CA ASN A 540 -14.75 8.28 -11.22
C ASN A 540 -15.01 9.61 -11.94
N ALA A 541 -13.95 10.28 -12.37
CA ALA A 541 -14.05 11.56 -13.08
C ALA A 541 -14.65 11.39 -14.50
N GLY A 542 -14.63 10.17 -15.05
CA GLY A 542 -15.36 9.78 -16.25
C GLY A 542 -16.69 9.05 -15.96
N HIS A 543 -17.26 8.42 -16.99
CA HIS A 543 -18.44 7.58 -16.83
C HIS A 543 -18.07 6.22 -16.20
N ALA A 544 -19.04 5.52 -15.60
CA ALA A 544 -18.82 4.13 -15.18
C ALA A 544 -18.52 3.24 -16.40
N LEU A 545 -19.22 3.46 -17.52
CA LEU A 545 -18.96 2.77 -18.79
C LEU A 545 -18.97 3.73 -19.98
N VAL A 546 -17.85 3.84 -20.70
CA VAL A 546 -17.79 4.44 -22.02
C VAL A 546 -17.81 3.33 -23.06
N LEU A 547 -18.93 3.18 -23.77
CA LEU A 547 -19.14 2.12 -24.75
C LEU A 547 -19.12 2.68 -26.18
N ASP A 548 -18.05 2.38 -26.92
CA ASP A 548 -18.00 2.48 -28.38
C ASP A 548 -18.00 1.06 -28.98
N GLY A 549 -19.12 0.35 -28.84
CA GLY A 549 -19.22 -1.08 -29.13
C GLY A 549 -20.57 -1.66 -28.77
N SER A 550 -20.60 -2.92 -28.33
CA SER A 550 -21.80 -3.53 -27.75
C SER A 550 -21.50 -4.15 -26.40
N ILE A 551 -22.51 -4.14 -25.53
CA ILE A 551 -22.48 -4.76 -24.21
C ILE A 551 -23.55 -5.86 -24.19
N GLY A 552 -23.22 -7.01 -23.61
CA GLY A 552 -24.19 -8.09 -23.39
C GLY A 552 -25.09 -7.73 -22.22
N THR A 553 -24.48 -7.52 -21.05
CA THR A 553 -25.18 -7.12 -19.82
C THR A 553 -24.41 -6.00 -19.13
N PHE A 554 -25.14 -4.98 -18.70
CA PHE A 554 -24.72 -3.99 -17.71
C PHE A 554 -25.90 -3.84 -16.76
N ASP A 555 -25.91 -4.62 -15.68
CA ASP A 555 -26.99 -4.60 -14.68
C ASP A 555 -26.51 -5.17 -13.34
N VAL A 556 -27.25 -4.84 -12.28
CA VAL A 556 -26.93 -5.16 -10.89
C VAL A 556 -25.61 -4.51 -10.47
N ASN A 557 -25.34 -3.28 -10.89
CA ASN A 557 -24.16 -2.50 -10.48
C ASN A 557 -24.58 -1.30 -9.60
N ASP A 558 -23.70 -0.77 -8.77
CA ASP A 558 -23.87 0.55 -8.17
C ASP A 558 -23.05 1.60 -8.92
N VAL A 559 -23.67 2.71 -9.30
CA VAL A 559 -23.06 3.76 -10.13
C VAL A 559 -23.16 5.12 -9.45
N TYR A 560 -22.37 5.28 -8.39
CA TYR A 560 -22.40 6.43 -7.50
C TYR A 560 -21.40 7.53 -7.89
N ARG A 561 -21.90 8.76 -8.07
CA ARG A 561 -21.08 9.99 -8.25
C ARG A 561 -19.98 9.94 -9.32
N ASN A 562 -20.14 9.12 -10.35
CA ASN A 562 -19.35 9.20 -11.58
C ASN A 562 -19.83 10.40 -12.43
N ALA A 563 -19.07 10.82 -13.44
CA ALA A 563 -19.53 11.87 -14.37
C ALA A 563 -20.83 11.47 -15.12
N GLY A 564 -21.07 10.18 -15.24
CA GLY A 564 -22.37 9.61 -15.58
C GLY A 564 -22.34 8.09 -15.53
N THR A 565 -23.50 7.45 -15.74
CA THR A 565 -23.59 6.00 -15.72
C THR A 565 -22.93 5.37 -16.94
N CYS A 566 -23.46 5.61 -18.14
CA CYS A 566 -22.79 5.15 -19.35
C CYS A 566 -23.02 6.06 -20.56
N THR A 567 -22.14 5.93 -21.55
CA THR A 567 -22.33 6.48 -22.90
C THR A 567 -22.48 5.32 -23.89
N GLY A 568 -23.47 5.39 -24.78
CA GLY A 568 -23.66 4.35 -25.81
C GLY A 568 -24.37 3.08 -25.33
N CYS A 569 -24.86 3.05 -24.09
CA CYS A 569 -25.54 1.90 -23.49
C CYS A 569 -26.90 2.29 -22.87
N GLU A 570 -27.75 1.29 -22.62
CA GLU A 570 -28.92 1.41 -21.73
C GLU A 570 -28.59 0.64 -20.44
N THR A 571 -28.91 1.24 -19.29
CA THR A 571 -28.77 0.58 -18.00
C THR A 571 -29.88 -0.43 -17.82
N GLY A 572 -29.60 -1.50 -17.08
CA GLY A 572 -30.61 -2.40 -16.58
C GLY A 572 -31.62 -1.74 -15.63
N PRO A 573 -32.60 -2.52 -15.15
CA PRO A 573 -33.57 -2.06 -14.18
C PRO A 573 -33.11 -2.19 -12.71
N THR A 574 -31.96 -2.81 -12.44
CA THR A 574 -31.55 -3.11 -11.05
C THR A 574 -30.28 -2.38 -10.59
N GLU A 575 -29.71 -1.49 -11.41
CA GLU A 575 -28.64 -0.62 -10.97
C GLU A 575 -29.04 0.25 -9.77
N LEU A 576 -28.08 0.38 -8.86
CA LEU A 576 -28.13 1.30 -7.75
C LEU A 576 -27.41 2.60 -8.13
N ASN A 577 -27.77 3.65 -7.41
CA ASN A 577 -27.06 4.92 -7.41
C ASN A 577 -27.17 5.47 -6.00
N VAL A 578 -26.48 4.80 -5.09
CA VAL A 578 -26.49 5.07 -3.66
C VAL A 578 -25.06 5.22 -3.17
N ASP A 579 -24.87 5.84 -2.02
CA ASP A 579 -23.54 5.86 -1.42
C ASP A 579 -23.13 4.41 -1.09
N PRO A 580 -21.97 3.92 -1.58
CA PRO A 580 -21.49 2.58 -1.25
C PRO A 580 -21.30 2.37 0.24
N GLY A 581 -21.06 3.43 1.01
CA GLY A 581 -20.75 3.29 2.44
C GLY A 581 -19.49 2.48 2.66
N PHE A 582 -18.40 2.87 1.99
CA PHE A 582 -17.08 2.28 2.22
C PHE A 582 -16.60 2.53 3.66
N VAL A 583 -15.81 1.61 4.19
CA VAL A 583 -15.16 1.71 5.50
C VAL A 583 -14.33 2.98 5.60
N ASP A 584 -13.38 3.15 4.67
CA ASP A 584 -12.58 4.37 4.58
C ASP A 584 -12.03 4.55 3.16
N SER A 585 -12.80 5.21 2.31
CA SER A 585 -12.36 5.51 0.95
C SER A 585 -11.12 6.41 0.89
N ALA A 586 -10.88 7.27 1.90
CA ALA A 586 -9.73 8.18 1.89
C ALA A 586 -8.40 7.43 2.05
N SER A 587 -8.45 6.26 2.68
CA SER A 587 -7.33 5.33 2.79
C SER A 587 -7.30 4.22 1.73
N HIS A 588 -8.25 4.25 0.79
CA HIS A 588 -8.47 3.21 -0.23
C HIS A 588 -8.94 1.86 0.37
N ASP A 589 -9.64 1.92 1.50
CA ASP A 589 -10.37 0.78 2.05
C ASP A 589 -11.82 0.76 1.53
N TYR A 590 -12.00 0.04 0.42
CA TYR A 590 -13.27 -0.11 -0.27
C TYR A 590 -14.13 -1.26 0.22
N ARG A 591 -13.83 -1.83 1.39
CA ARG A 591 -14.74 -2.76 2.07
C ARG A 591 -16.03 -2.03 2.47
N LEU A 592 -17.14 -2.75 2.52
CA LEU A 592 -18.44 -2.16 2.86
C LEU A 592 -18.60 -2.08 4.37
N ALA A 593 -18.92 -0.90 4.88
CA ALA A 593 -19.24 -0.70 6.28
C ALA A 593 -20.60 -1.33 6.65
N PRO A 594 -20.83 -1.68 7.93
CA PRO A 594 -22.11 -2.20 8.39
C PRO A 594 -23.28 -1.27 8.02
N GLY A 595 -24.28 -1.84 7.32
CA GLY A 595 -25.49 -1.10 6.90
C GLY A 595 -25.37 -0.43 5.54
N SER A 596 -24.26 -0.62 4.81
CA SER A 596 -24.17 -0.27 3.39
C SER A 596 -25.36 -0.84 2.61
N LEU A 597 -25.89 -0.03 1.68
CA LEU A 597 -26.97 -0.46 0.80
C LEU A 597 -26.50 -1.39 -0.32
N CYS A 598 -25.19 -1.61 -0.44
CA CYS A 598 -24.57 -2.50 -1.43
C CYS A 598 -24.45 -3.95 -0.93
N VAL A 599 -24.67 -4.19 0.36
CA VAL A 599 -24.68 -5.53 0.99
C VAL A 599 -25.93 -6.31 0.57
N ASP A 600 -25.76 -7.59 0.24
CA ASP A 600 -26.80 -8.52 -0.21
C ASP A 600 -27.59 -8.03 -1.46
N ARG A 601 -26.92 -7.33 -2.38
CA ARG A 601 -27.57 -6.74 -3.57
C ARG A 601 -27.15 -7.36 -4.91
N GLY A 602 -26.04 -8.07 -4.93
CA GLY A 602 -25.52 -8.74 -6.12
C GLY A 602 -26.34 -9.96 -6.53
N SER A 603 -26.12 -10.38 -7.77
CA SER A 603 -26.63 -11.64 -8.31
C SER A 603 -25.62 -12.76 -8.12
N ASP A 604 -26.09 -13.97 -7.85
CA ASP A 604 -25.23 -15.17 -7.88
C ASP A 604 -24.87 -15.50 -9.34
N LEU A 605 -23.62 -15.23 -9.70
CA LEU A 605 -23.06 -15.49 -11.03
C LEU A 605 -22.40 -16.87 -11.13
N GLY A 606 -22.53 -17.71 -10.11
CA GLY A 606 -21.94 -19.04 -10.05
C GLY A 606 -20.42 -19.04 -9.87
N VAL A 607 -19.89 -18.00 -9.22
CA VAL A 607 -18.46 -17.90 -8.86
C VAL A 607 -18.33 -17.86 -7.35
N ASP A 608 -17.50 -18.74 -6.79
CA ASP A 608 -17.16 -18.74 -5.37
C ASP A 608 -16.06 -17.72 -5.10
N ARG A 609 -16.34 -16.78 -4.18
CA ARG A 609 -15.38 -15.73 -3.78
C ARG A 609 -14.71 -16.00 -2.43
N ASN A 610 -15.26 -16.91 -1.62
CA ASN A 610 -14.94 -17.02 -0.19
C ASN A 610 -14.59 -18.45 0.26
N GLY A 611 -14.60 -19.43 -0.66
CA GLY A 611 -14.67 -20.83 -0.30
C GLY A 611 -14.04 -21.79 -1.32
N PRO A 612 -14.09 -23.11 -1.06
CA PRO A 612 -13.88 -24.15 -2.06
C PRO A 612 -15.22 -24.69 -2.62
N SER A 613 -16.35 -24.03 -2.32
CA SER A 613 -17.72 -24.46 -2.60
C SER A 613 -18.60 -23.30 -3.05
N ASP A 614 -19.10 -23.38 -4.29
CA ASP A 614 -20.04 -22.44 -4.92
C ASP A 614 -21.16 -21.94 -3.98
N GLY A 615 -21.37 -20.62 -3.93
CA GLY A 615 -22.49 -19.99 -3.22
C GLY A 615 -22.25 -19.66 -1.74
N ALA A 616 -21.00 -19.67 -1.27
CA ALA A 616 -20.64 -19.24 0.07
C ALA A 616 -20.52 -17.70 0.17
N PHE A 617 -21.65 -17.00 0.05
CA PHE A 617 -21.71 -15.56 0.39
C PHE A 617 -21.78 -15.44 1.92
N GLY A 618 -21.18 -14.41 2.52
CA GLY A 618 -21.19 -14.23 3.99
C GLY A 618 -22.59 -14.18 4.61
N SER A 619 -23.60 -14.00 3.76
CA SER A 619 -24.98 -13.63 4.08
C SER A 619 -26.00 -14.26 3.11
N LEU A 620 -27.06 -13.51 2.73
CA LEU A 620 -28.23 -13.99 1.97
C LEU A 620 -28.03 -13.92 0.44
N ALA A 621 -27.16 -13.03 -0.04
CA ALA A 621 -26.80 -12.83 -1.44
C ALA A 621 -25.37 -12.27 -1.53
N VAL A 622 -24.85 -12.16 -2.75
CA VAL A 622 -23.54 -11.57 -3.03
C VAL A 622 -23.58 -10.07 -2.72
N ASP A 623 -22.49 -9.51 -2.22
CA ASP A 623 -22.35 -8.06 -2.11
C ASP A 623 -21.94 -7.45 -3.45
N LEU A 624 -22.28 -6.18 -3.68
CA LEU A 624 -21.68 -5.45 -4.80
C LEU A 624 -20.23 -5.10 -4.45
N GLY A 625 -19.37 -5.07 -5.46
CA GLY A 625 -17.98 -4.63 -5.34
C GLY A 625 -16.99 -5.73 -4.97
N ALA A 626 -15.75 -5.30 -4.74
CA ALA A 626 -14.56 -6.14 -4.60
C ALA A 626 -14.50 -6.99 -3.32
N HIS A 627 -15.30 -6.67 -2.32
CA HIS A 627 -15.24 -7.31 -1.01
C HIS A 627 -16.62 -7.80 -0.59
N GLU A 628 -16.68 -9.03 -0.07
CA GLU A 628 -17.85 -9.53 0.64
C GLU A 628 -17.77 -9.12 2.10
N SER A 629 -18.88 -8.66 2.67
CA SER A 629 -19.04 -8.41 4.09
C SER A 629 -19.54 -9.68 4.81
N PHE A 630 -19.16 -9.83 6.08
CA PHE A 630 -19.45 -11.02 6.90
C PHE A 630 -19.95 -10.65 8.28
#